data_AF-A0A838E814-F1
#
_entry.id   AF-A0A838E814-F1
#
_cell.length_a   1.000
_cell.length_b   1.000
_cell.length_c   1.000
_cell.angle_alpha   90.00
_cell.angle_beta   90.00
_cell.angle_gamma   90.00
#
_symmetry.space_group_name_H-M   'P 1'
#
loop_
_entity.id
_entity.type
_entity.pdbx_description
1 polymer ?
#
loop_
_entity_poly.entity_id
_entity_poly.type
_entity_poly.pdbx_seq_one_letter_code
_entity_poly.pdbx_strand_id
1 'polypeptide(L)' 'MPKSKRSKRDTYIPPKPARPKRSPSWVPALGVGLIGLGVLIVILAYVIPGLPGGNANLVIGFVLMAGGLVALTQWR' A
#
# COMPACT_ATOMS: atom_id res chain seq x y z
N MET A 1 34.00 18.28 -56.17
CA MET A 1 32.98 17.52 -55.41
C MET A 1 32.39 18.42 -54.33
N PRO A 2 31.06 18.65 -54.27
CA PRO A 2 30.49 19.38 -53.14
C PRO A 2 30.30 18.43 -51.95
N LYS A 3 30.86 18.79 -50.79
CA LYS A 3 30.59 18.09 -49.52
C LYS A 3 29.17 18.43 -49.09
N SER A 4 28.28 17.43 -49.04
CA SER A 4 26.92 17.61 -48.54
C SER A 4 26.96 18.02 -47.07
N LYS A 5 26.34 19.16 -46.75
CA LYS A 5 26.11 19.57 -45.36
C LYS A 5 25.13 18.56 -44.75
N ARG A 6 25.66 17.67 -43.91
CA ARG A 6 24.87 16.68 -43.17
C ARG A 6 23.90 17.47 -42.28
N SER A 7 22.63 17.50 -42.67
CA SER A 7 21.55 18.15 -41.91
C SER A 7 21.52 17.52 -40.52
N LYS A 8 21.90 18.30 -39.50
CA LYS A 8 21.66 17.95 -38.10
C LYS A 8 20.15 18.06 -37.87
N ARG A 9 19.42 16.98 -38.14
CA ARG A 9 18.10 16.81 -37.56
C ARG A 9 18.34 16.56 -36.08
N ASP A 10 18.01 17.56 -35.26
CA ASP A 10 17.81 17.35 -33.84
C ASP A 10 16.67 16.36 -33.70
N THR A 11 17.02 15.08 -33.55
CA THR A 11 16.07 14.05 -33.19
C THR A 11 15.52 14.44 -31.84
N TYR A 12 14.26 14.84 -31.80
CA TYR A 12 13.55 15.11 -30.55
C TYR A 12 13.61 13.85 -29.67
N ILE A 13 14.36 13.94 -28.56
CA ILE A 13 14.33 12.94 -27.50
C ILE A 13 13.29 13.43 -26.50
N PRO A 14 12.12 12.76 -26.38
CA PRO A 14 11.13 13.16 -25.39
C PRO A 14 11.74 13.09 -23.99
N PRO A 15 11.47 14.09 -23.12
CA PRO A 15 11.92 14.03 -21.74
C PRO A 15 11.35 12.78 -21.07
N LYS A 16 12.20 12.06 -20.33
CA LYS A 16 11.80 10.85 -19.62
C LYS A 16 10.60 11.17 -18.72
N PRO A 17 9.50 10.40 -18.78
CA PRO A 17 8.35 10.64 -17.92
C PRO A 17 8.80 10.65 -16.47
N ALA A 18 8.26 11.58 -15.69
CA ALA A 18 8.54 11.69 -14.26
C ALA A 18 8.31 10.32 -13.62
N ARG A 19 9.31 9.82 -12.89
CA ARG A 19 9.21 8.53 -12.21
C ARG A 19 7.97 8.57 -11.31
N PRO A 20 7.11 7.53 -11.34
CA PRO A 20 5.97 7.47 -10.44
C PRO A 20 6.49 7.64 -9.01
N LYS A 21 5.88 8.58 -8.28
CA LYS A 21 6.27 8.93 -6.92
C LYS A 21 6.14 7.64 -6.10
N ARG A 22 7.25 7.16 -5.54
CA ARG A 22 7.28 5.95 -4.73
C ARG A 22 6.27 6.12 -3.59
N SER A 23 5.34 5.18 -3.44
CA SER A 23 4.38 5.20 -2.34
C SER A 23 5.14 5.33 -1.01
N PRO A 24 4.68 6.15 -0.05
CA PRO A 24 5.34 6.31 1.23
C PRO A 24 5.51 4.95 1.93
N SER A 25 6.74 4.64 2.36
CA SER A 25 7.10 3.34 2.95
C SER A 25 6.40 3.05 4.27
N TRP A 26 5.72 4.03 4.87
CA TRP A 26 4.96 3.84 6.11
C TRP A 26 3.59 3.18 5.88
N VAL A 27 3.00 3.32 4.68
CA VAL A 27 1.69 2.72 4.38
C VAL A 27 1.71 1.19 4.46
N PRO A 28 2.69 0.48 3.87
CA PRO A 28 2.80 -0.96 4.03
C PRO A 28 2.92 -1.38 5.49
N ALA A 29 3.73 -0.65 6.27
CA ALA A 29 3.91 -0.94 7.70
C ALA A 29 2.61 -0.75 8.49
N LEU A 30 1.85 0.32 8.19
CA LEU A 30 0.56 0.61 8.83
C LEU A 30 -0.49 -0.45 8.47
N GLY A 31 -0.58 -0.83 7.19
CA GLY A 31 -1.49 -1.87 6.72
C GLY A 31 -1.22 -3.24 7.33
N VAL A 32 0.05 -3.66 7.36
CA VAL A 32 0.46 -4.91 8.03
C VAL A 32 0.21 -4.83 9.53
N GLY A 33 0.47 -3.69 10.16
CA GLY A 33 0.19 -3.45 11.57
C GLY A 33 -1.29 -3.59 11.92
N LEU A 34 -2.19 -3.00 11.13
CA LEU A 34 -3.64 -3.11 11.30
C LEU A 34 -4.14 -4.55 11.17
N ILE A 35 -3.64 -5.28 10.17
CA ILE A 35 -4.00 -6.69 9.98
C ILE A 35 -3.49 -7.53 11.15
N GLY A 36 -2.21 -7.37 11.53
CA GLY A 36 -1.63 -8.10 12.65
C GLY A 36 -2.33 -7.80 13.98
N LEU A 37 -2.73 -6.55 14.20
CA LEU A 37 -3.50 -6.14 15.37
C LEU A 37 -4.91 -6.77 15.36
N GLY A 38 -5.58 -6.80 14.20
CA GLY A 38 -6.87 -7.48 14.05
C GLY A 38 -6.77 -8.98 14.38
N VAL A 39 -5.69 -9.65 13.93
CA VAL A 39 -5.44 -11.07 14.24
C VAL A 39 -5.25 -11.24 15.75
N LEU A 40 -4.45 -10.38 16.37
CA LEU A 40 -4.18 -10.43 17.80
C LEU A 40 -5.47 -10.30 18.63
N ILE A 41 -6.39 -9.39 18.24
CA ILE A 41 -7.68 -9.22 18.91
C ILE A 41 -8.53 -10.48 18.81
N VAL A 42 -8.58 -11.13 17.65
CA VAL A 42 -9.33 -12.39 17.48
C VAL A 42 -8.74 -13.49 18.35
N ILE A 43 -7.41 -13.61 18.42
CA ILE A 43 -6.73 -14.56 19.29
C ILE A 43 -7.07 -14.28 20.76
N LEU A 44 -6.93 -13.03 21.21
CA LEU A 44 -7.23 -12.63 22.59
C LEU A 44 -8.70 -12.90 22.97
N ALA A 45 -9.63 -12.64 22.06
CA ALA A 45 -11.05 -12.91 22.28
C ALA A 45 -11.35 -14.41 22.47
N TYR A 46 -10.53 -15.29 21.91
CA TYR A 46 -10.69 -16.74 22.05
C TYR A 46 -9.88 -17.34 23.22
N VAL A 47 -8.68 -16.82 23.48
CA VAL A 47 -7.77 -17.35 24.51
C VAL A 47 -8.16 -16.91 25.91
N ILE A 48 -8.80 -15.75 26.05
CA ILE A 48 -9.20 -15.21 27.36
C ILE A 48 -10.71 -15.43 27.55
N PRO A 49 -11.12 -16.48 28.29
CA PRO A 49 -12.52 -16.70 28.61
C PRO A 49 -13.05 -15.57 29.49
N GLY A 50 -14.19 -14.98 29.10
CA GLY A 50 -14.85 -13.89 29.86
C GLY A 50 -14.52 -12.48 29.37
N LEU A 51 -13.86 -12.32 28.23
CA LEU A 51 -13.59 -11.00 27.65
C LEU A 51 -14.93 -10.30 27.31
N PRO A 52 -15.22 -9.11 27.89
CA PRO A 52 -16.45 -8.39 27.61
C PRO A 52 -16.47 -8.01 26.11
N GLY A 53 -17.58 -8.31 25.44
CA GLY A 53 -17.76 -8.06 24.01
C GLY A 53 -18.18 -9.30 23.21
N GLY A 54 -17.82 -10.52 23.63
CA GLY A 54 -18.24 -11.76 22.95
C GLY A 54 -18.04 -11.70 21.43
N ASN A 55 -19.11 -11.89 20.65
CA ASN A 55 -19.10 -11.83 19.19
C ASN A 55 -18.67 -10.45 18.62
N ALA A 56 -18.82 -9.36 19.38
CA ALA A 56 -18.42 -8.02 18.94
C ALA A 56 -16.90 -7.92 18.73
N ASN A 57 -16.10 -8.65 19.50
CA ASN A 57 -14.64 -8.65 19.36
C ASN A 57 -14.19 -9.28 18.04
N LEU A 58 -14.95 -10.26 17.53
CA LEU A 58 -14.72 -10.86 16.22
C LEU A 58 -15.04 -9.87 15.11
N VAL A 59 -16.16 -9.13 15.22
CA VAL A 59 -16.53 -8.08 14.26
C VAL A 59 -15.48 -6.98 14.25
N ILE A 60 -15.00 -6.53 15.41
CA ILE A 60 -13.94 -5.52 15.53
C ILE A 60 -12.65 -6.02 14.87
N GLY A 61 -12.25 -7.27 15.13
CA GLY A 61 -11.08 -7.87 14.49
C GLY A 61 -11.20 -7.90 12.96
N PHE A 62 -12.37 -8.29 12.44
CA PHE A 62 -12.64 -8.30 11.00
C PHE A 62 -12.60 -6.90 10.38
N VAL A 63 -13.22 -5.90 11.02
CA VAL A 63 -13.21 -4.51 10.55
C VAL A 63 -11.78 -3.95 10.55
N LEU A 64 -10.98 -4.28 11.55
CA LEU A 64 -9.57 -3.90 11.63
C LEU A 64 -8.73 -4.49 10.49
N MET A 65 -8.93 -5.77 10.18
CA MET A 65 -8.27 -6.42 9.05
C MET A 65 -8.72 -5.81 7.70
N ALA A 66 -10.02 -5.59 7.53
CA ALA A 66 -10.58 -4.97 6.33
C ALA A 66 -10.04 -3.55 6.13
N GLY A 67 -9.96 -2.76 7.20
CA GLY A 67 -9.33 -1.43 7.20
C GLY A 67 -7.84 -1.48 6.83
N GLY A 68 -7.09 -2.46 7.33
CA GLY A 68 -5.70 -2.68 6.95
C GLY A 68 -5.52 -3.02 5.46
N LEU A 69 -6.40 -3.83 4.89
CA LEU A 69 -6.41 -4.14 3.45
C LEU A 69 -6.78 -2.91 2.61
N VAL A 70 -7.77 -2.12 3.02
CA VAL A 70 -8.11 -0.85 2.35
C VAL A 70 -6.92 0.10 2.40
N ALA A 71 -6.25 0.23 3.55
CA ALA A 71 -5.04 1.05 3.66
C ALA A 71 -3.90 0.58 2.73
N LEU A 72 -3.78 -0.72 2.46
CA LEU A 72 -2.79 -1.24 1.51
C LEU A 72 -3.16 -0.99 0.04
N THR A 73 -4.46 -0.93 -0.28
CA THR A 73 -4.94 -0.79 -1.67
C THR A 73 -5.09 0.67 -2.12
N GLN A 74 -5.32 1.60 -1.19
CA GLN A 74 -5.56 3.01 -1.49
C GLN A 74 -4.30 3.78 -1.89
N TRP A 75 -3.11 3.27 -1.57
CA TRP A 75 -1.85 3.98 -1.81
C TRP A 75 -1.08 3.35 -2.96
N ARG A 76 -1.32 3.87 -4.16
CA ARG A 76 -0.63 3.50 -5.40
C ARG A 76 -0.05 4.73 -6.09
#